data_AF-A0A0F4IMA4-F1
#
_entry.id   AF-A0A0F4IMA4-F1
#
_cell.length_a   1.000
_cell.length_b   1.000
_cell.length_c   1.000
_cell.angle_alpha   90.00
_cell.angle_beta   90.00
_cell.angle_gamma   90.00
#
_symmetry.space_group_name_H-M   'P 1'
#
loop_
_entity.id
_entity.type
_entity.pdbx_description
1 polymer ?
#
loop_
_entity_poly.entity_id
_entity_poly.type
_entity_poly.pdbx_seq_one_letter_code
_entity_poly.pdbx_strand_id
1 'polypeptide(L)'
;MRRAADRIERRTPAHRDRAVDGLRALALLAVPTGHWLLGGFTLDAEGGLHNASPLSAVGALAPASWVLQMLGVFFLVGGYASVLSFRRRTGSTGAWLKGRMVRLGRPVLGVTAVWALAAPVLYAAGVPETTLRTGATLVVQPLWFVGVYAVVTALTPYCVRAAGRLGGWAAAPLLVSVAVVDFLRYGPFAGSVPSWLSVLNVLPGWLFAYQLGVAWGERRIGRRGAWLLLAGGAALFAVLLAVFHYPASMVGVPGAARTNSHPPSLLVLALASAQSGAAIL
;
A
#
# COMPACT_ATOMS: atom_id res chain seq x y z
N MET A 1 -13.99 -27.22 7.56
CA MET A 1 -13.89 -25.99 6.73
C MET A 1 -14.99 -25.83 5.69
N ARG A 2 -15.24 -26.79 4.78
CA ARG A 2 -16.28 -26.68 3.73
C ARG A 2 -17.68 -26.31 4.23
N ARG A 3 -18.17 -26.95 5.31
CA ARG A 3 -19.50 -26.64 5.89
C ARG A 3 -19.65 -25.22 6.47
N ALA A 4 -18.54 -24.62 6.91
CA ALA A 4 -18.54 -23.23 7.40
C ALA A 4 -18.55 -22.24 6.23
N ALA A 5 -17.79 -22.55 5.17
CA ALA A 5 -17.82 -21.81 3.91
C ALA A 5 -19.23 -21.80 3.29
N ASP A 6 -19.88 -22.98 3.20
CA ASP A 6 -21.25 -23.12 2.66
C ASP A 6 -22.31 -22.37 3.50
N ARG A 7 -22.09 -22.23 4.81
CA ARG A 7 -23.02 -21.54 5.72
C ARG A 7 -22.88 -20.02 5.61
N ILE A 8 -21.67 -19.52 5.45
CA ILE A 8 -21.39 -18.11 5.14
C ILE A 8 -21.91 -17.79 3.72
N GLU A 9 -21.82 -18.77 2.82
CA GLU A 9 -22.29 -18.68 1.45
C GLU A 9 -23.79 -18.44 1.34
N ARG A 10 -24.60 -19.15 2.11
CA ARG A 10 -26.06 -18.95 2.10
C ARG A 10 -26.52 -17.66 2.79
N ARG A 11 -25.69 -17.03 3.63
CA ARG A 11 -26.06 -15.85 4.42
C ARG A 11 -25.60 -14.51 3.81
N THR A 12 -24.83 -14.54 2.73
CA THR A 12 -24.26 -13.32 2.13
C THR A 12 -25.02 -12.94 0.84
N PRO A 13 -25.52 -11.70 0.70
CA PRO A 13 -26.25 -11.25 -0.49
C PRO A 13 -25.47 -11.47 -1.80
N ALA A 14 -26.17 -11.91 -2.86
CA ALA A 14 -25.59 -12.29 -4.16
C ALA A 14 -24.81 -11.16 -4.89
N HIS A 15 -24.89 -9.92 -4.41
CA HIS A 15 -24.25 -8.76 -5.01
C HIS A 15 -22.86 -8.41 -4.42
N ARG A 16 -22.35 -9.17 -3.44
CA ARG A 16 -21.01 -8.99 -2.85
C ARG A 16 -20.06 -10.13 -3.24
N ASP A 17 -18.93 -9.76 -3.83
CA ASP A 17 -17.85 -10.68 -4.16
C ASP A 17 -17.02 -11.01 -2.90
N ARG A 18 -17.15 -12.24 -2.42
CA ARG A 18 -16.52 -12.71 -1.18
C ARG A 18 -15.02 -12.88 -1.30
N ALA A 19 -14.51 -13.19 -2.50
CA ALA A 19 -13.08 -13.29 -2.73
C ALA A 19 -12.44 -11.92 -2.52
N VAL A 20 -13.09 -10.86 -3.01
CA VAL A 20 -12.65 -9.48 -2.85
C VAL A 20 -12.76 -9.00 -1.40
N ASP A 21 -13.85 -9.34 -0.70
CA ASP A 21 -13.99 -9.02 0.73
C ASP A 21 -12.97 -9.77 1.60
N GLY A 22 -12.67 -11.04 1.26
CA GLY A 22 -11.63 -11.83 1.90
C GLY A 22 -10.22 -11.27 1.66
N LEU A 23 -9.91 -10.87 0.43
CA LEU A 23 -8.65 -10.20 0.08
C LEU A 23 -8.51 -8.85 0.80
N ARG A 24 -9.60 -8.08 0.94
CA ARG A 24 -9.59 -6.84 1.73
C ARG A 24 -9.27 -7.12 3.18
N ALA A 25 -9.96 -8.09 3.79
CA ALA A 25 -9.75 -8.45 5.19
C ALA A 25 -8.32 -8.94 5.42
N LEU A 26 -7.82 -9.81 4.54
CA LEU A 26 -6.43 -10.28 4.58
C LEU A 26 -5.44 -9.12 4.48
N ALA A 27 -5.64 -8.19 3.54
CA ALA A 27 -4.76 -7.04 3.38
C ALA A 27 -4.82 -6.08 4.59
N LEU A 28 -6.02 -5.85 5.15
CA LEU A 28 -6.22 -5.05 6.36
C LEU A 28 -5.59 -5.67 7.61
N LEU A 29 -5.48 -7.00 7.68
CA LEU A 29 -4.85 -7.71 8.80
C LEU A 29 -3.34 -7.88 8.61
N ALA A 30 -2.89 -8.12 7.39
CA ALA A 30 -1.48 -8.31 7.05
C ALA A 30 -0.67 -7.03 7.27
N VAL A 31 -1.25 -5.85 7.00
CA VAL A 31 -0.55 -4.57 7.15
C VAL A 31 -0.20 -4.27 8.61
N PRO A 32 -1.15 -4.26 9.58
CA PRO A 32 -0.82 -4.15 11.00
C PRO A 32 0.09 -5.29 11.45
N THR A 33 -0.25 -6.54 11.13
CA THR A 33 0.58 -7.69 11.54
C THR A 33 2.03 -7.55 11.08
N GLY A 34 2.26 -7.10 9.84
CA GLY A 34 3.60 -6.78 9.34
C GLY A 34 4.27 -5.66 10.12
N HIS A 35 3.59 -4.54 10.40
CA HIS A 35 4.16 -3.44 11.19
C HIS A 35 4.48 -3.85 12.63
N TRP A 36 3.66 -4.71 13.24
CA TRP A 36 3.86 -5.20 14.61
C TRP A 36 4.95 -6.29 14.69
N LEU A 37 5.06 -7.15 13.69
CA LEU A 37 6.13 -8.16 13.61
C LEU A 37 7.49 -7.53 13.24
N LEU A 38 7.49 -6.40 12.54
CA LEU A 38 8.71 -5.70 12.11
C LEU A 38 9.09 -4.52 13.02
N GLY A 39 8.22 -4.09 13.93
CA GLY A 39 8.52 -3.11 14.96
C GLY A 39 9.02 -3.83 16.21
N GLY A 40 10.34 -3.92 16.37
CA GLY A 40 10.93 -4.29 17.65
C GLY A 40 11.13 -3.04 18.47
N PHE A 41 10.92 -3.12 19.79
CA PHE A 41 11.22 -2.02 20.69
C PHE A 41 12.51 -2.33 21.44
N THR A 42 13.49 -1.45 21.38
CA THR A 42 14.68 -1.50 22.21
C THR A 42 14.64 -0.33 23.18
N LEU A 43 14.88 -0.61 24.45
CA LEU A 43 15.10 0.42 25.46
C LEU A 43 16.54 0.94 25.32
N ASP A 44 16.71 2.26 25.29
CA ASP A 44 18.03 2.86 25.47
C ASP A 44 18.49 2.75 26.94
N ALA A 45 19.76 3.10 27.20
CA ALA A 45 20.35 3.08 28.53
C ALA A 45 19.73 4.12 29.48
N GLU A 46 19.02 5.12 28.94
CA GLU A 46 18.31 6.17 29.66
C GLU A 46 16.80 5.86 29.90
N GLY A 47 16.31 4.69 29.47
CA GLY A 47 14.92 4.24 29.62
C GLY A 47 13.94 4.68 28.52
N GLY A 48 14.42 5.28 27.43
CA GLY A 48 13.65 5.66 26.24
C GLY A 48 13.41 4.49 25.28
N LEU A 49 12.18 4.40 24.74
CA LEU A 49 11.80 3.33 23.81
C LEU A 49 12.08 3.71 22.35
N HIS A 50 12.95 2.95 21.68
CA HIS A 50 13.30 3.10 20.26
C HIS A 50 12.74 1.97 19.42
N ASN A 51 12.42 2.26 18.15
CA ASN A 51 11.99 1.25 17.20
C ASN A 51 13.21 0.62 16.51
N ALA A 52 13.54 -0.62 16.87
CA ALA A 52 14.56 -1.44 16.25
C ALA A 52 13.89 -2.56 15.44
N SER A 53 13.99 -2.52 14.11
CA SER A 53 13.36 -3.53 13.29
C SER A 53 14.12 -4.87 13.35
N PRO A 54 13.49 -6.00 13.71
CA PRO A 54 14.14 -7.33 13.73
C PRO A 54 14.71 -7.77 12.37
N LEU A 55 14.27 -7.13 11.27
CA LEU A 55 14.80 -7.36 9.93
C LEU A 55 16.25 -6.88 9.74
N SER A 56 16.76 -5.96 10.58
CA SER A 56 18.18 -5.59 10.54
C SER A 56 19.10 -6.70 11.03
N ALA A 57 18.58 -7.60 11.88
CA ALA A 57 19.34 -8.70 12.46
C ALA A 57 19.32 -9.98 11.61
N VAL A 58 18.32 -10.18 10.74
CA VAL A 58 18.13 -11.47 10.03
C VAL A 58 17.72 -11.29 8.57
N GLY A 59 18.70 -11.19 7.67
CA GLY A 59 18.47 -11.09 6.22
C GLY A 59 17.67 -12.26 5.61
N ALA A 60 17.64 -13.41 6.28
CA ALA A 60 16.85 -14.59 5.88
C ALA A 60 15.32 -14.37 5.96
N LEU A 61 14.84 -13.32 6.63
CA LEU A 61 13.41 -12.97 6.70
C LEU A 61 12.95 -12.09 5.52
N ALA A 62 13.82 -11.76 4.55
CA ALA A 62 13.44 -10.97 3.39
C ALA A 62 12.23 -11.54 2.61
N PRO A 63 12.09 -12.86 2.35
CA PRO A 63 10.91 -13.41 1.68
C PRO A 63 9.61 -13.24 2.48
N ALA A 64 9.69 -13.25 3.81
CA ALA A 64 8.53 -12.97 4.66
C ALA A 64 8.03 -11.53 4.46
N SER A 65 8.94 -10.58 4.24
CA SER A 65 8.57 -9.19 3.91
C SER A 65 7.81 -9.07 2.58
N TRP A 66 8.03 -9.98 1.61
CA TRP A 66 7.32 -9.97 0.33
C TRP A 66 5.87 -10.38 0.48
N VAL A 67 5.63 -11.40 1.33
CA VAL A 67 4.28 -11.88 1.65
C VAL A 67 3.54 -10.88 2.54
N LEU A 68 4.24 -10.28 3.51
CA LEU A 68 3.65 -9.29 4.42
C LEU A 68 3.37 -7.94 3.73
N GLN A 69 4.08 -7.62 2.64
CA GLN A 69 3.85 -6.43 1.81
C GLN A 69 2.59 -6.62 0.93
N MET A 70 1.42 -6.67 1.58
CA MET A 70 0.10 -6.80 0.95
C MET A 70 -0.51 -5.46 0.53
N LEU A 71 0.26 -4.37 0.60
CA LEU A 71 -0.21 -3.03 0.26
C LEU A 71 -0.66 -2.93 -1.20
N GLY A 72 0.04 -3.61 -2.13
CA GLY A 72 -0.38 -3.69 -3.53
C GLY A 72 -1.78 -4.30 -3.67
N VAL A 73 -2.01 -5.44 -3.01
CA VAL A 73 -3.33 -6.11 -2.98
C VAL A 73 -4.40 -5.24 -2.32
N PHE A 74 -4.06 -4.51 -1.25
CA PHE A 74 -4.97 -3.56 -0.62
C PHE A 74 -5.47 -2.50 -1.61
N PHE A 75 -4.55 -1.88 -2.37
CA PHE A 75 -4.92 -0.87 -3.37
C PHE A 75 -5.69 -1.48 -4.54
N LEU A 76 -5.31 -2.68 -5.00
CA LEU A 76 -6.05 -3.42 -6.04
C LEU A 76 -7.52 -3.62 -5.64
N VAL A 77 -7.76 -4.20 -4.47
CA VAL A 77 -9.10 -4.43 -3.93
C VAL A 77 -9.83 -3.11 -3.64
N GLY A 78 -9.09 -2.09 -3.22
CA GLY A 78 -9.57 -0.72 -3.06
C GLY A 78 -10.10 -0.14 -4.38
N GLY A 79 -9.35 -0.30 -5.47
CA GLY A 79 -9.72 0.16 -6.80
C GLY A 79 -10.92 -0.57 -7.36
N TYR A 80 -10.92 -1.90 -7.27
CA TYR A 80 -12.03 -2.76 -7.70
C TYR A 80 -13.36 -2.36 -7.03
N ALA A 81 -13.36 -2.24 -5.70
CA ALA A 81 -14.60 -1.89 -5.01
C ALA A 81 -15.01 -0.43 -5.20
N SER A 82 -14.04 0.47 -5.37
CA SER A 82 -14.33 1.88 -5.63
C SER A 82 -14.96 2.07 -7.01
N VAL A 83 -14.52 1.35 -8.04
CA VAL A 83 -15.16 1.42 -9.35
C VAL A 83 -16.58 0.85 -9.33
N LEU A 84 -16.81 -0.29 -8.67
CA LEU A 84 -18.16 -0.85 -8.53
C LEU A 84 -19.10 0.10 -7.77
N SER A 85 -18.61 0.70 -6.67
CA SER A 85 -19.37 1.69 -5.92
C SER A 85 -19.64 2.95 -6.76
N PHE A 86 -18.65 3.41 -7.52
CA PHE A 86 -18.76 4.59 -8.38
C PHE A 86 -19.77 4.38 -9.51
N ARG A 87 -19.87 3.17 -10.06
CA ARG A 87 -20.86 2.80 -11.09
C ARG A 87 -22.28 2.66 -10.54
N ARG A 88 -22.45 2.26 -9.27
CA ARG A 88 -23.75 2.15 -8.59
C ARG A 88 -24.24 3.46 -7.95
N ARG A 89 -23.50 4.57 -8.10
CA ARG A 89 -23.88 5.84 -7.48
C ARG A 89 -25.20 6.36 -8.08
N THR A 90 -26.08 6.87 -7.22
CA THR A 90 -27.34 7.50 -7.63
C THR A 90 -27.27 9.03 -7.69
N GLY A 91 -26.23 9.63 -7.10
CA GLY A 91 -26.01 11.08 -7.05
C GLY A 91 -24.78 11.55 -7.82
N SER A 92 -24.42 12.82 -7.62
CA SER A 92 -23.24 13.43 -8.25
C SER A 92 -21.93 12.77 -7.80
N THR A 93 -20.90 12.84 -8.65
CA THR A 93 -19.54 12.39 -8.30
C THR A 93 -19.02 13.06 -7.03
N GLY A 94 -19.33 14.35 -6.83
CA GLY A 94 -18.94 15.10 -5.64
C GLY A 94 -19.60 14.57 -4.36
N ALA A 95 -20.89 14.22 -4.41
CA ALA A 95 -21.59 13.65 -3.26
C ALA A 95 -21.04 12.26 -2.88
N TRP A 96 -20.76 11.42 -3.89
CA TRP A 96 -20.13 10.12 -3.69
C TRP A 96 -18.74 10.27 -3.04
N LEU A 97 -17.92 11.20 -3.56
CA LEU A 97 -16.59 11.45 -3.04
C LEU A 97 -16.63 11.99 -1.61
N LYS A 98 -17.49 12.98 -1.33
CA LYS A 98 -17.68 13.53 0.02
C LYS A 98 -18.03 12.45 1.03
N GLY A 99 -18.95 11.55 0.70
CA GLY A 99 -19.31 10.43 1.58
C GLY A 99 -18.13 9.50 1.89
N ARG A 100 -17.26 9.23 0.91
CA ARG A 100 -16.05 8.42 1.09
C ARG A 100 -15.02 9.15 1.96
N MET A 101 -14.77 10.43 1.65
CA MET A 101 -13.80 11.25 2.39
C MET A 101 -14.21 11.43 3.85
N VAL A 102 -15.50 11.65 4.14
CA VAL A 102 -16.00 11.76 5.53
C VAL A 102 -15.83 10.43 6.28
N ARG A 103 -16.13 9.30 5.65
CA ARG A 103 -15.96 7.98 6.29
C ARG A 103 -14.49 7.64 6.59
N LEU A 104 -13.56 8.06 5.74
CA LEU A 104 -12.13 7.90 5.96
C LEU A 104 -11.59 8.91 6.99
N GLY A 105 -12.09 10.15 6.95
CA GLY A 105 -11.65 11.23 7.82
C GLY A 105 -12.09 11.07 9.27
N ARG A 106 -13.27 10.48 9.56
CA ARG A 106 -13.77 10.31 10.94
C ARG A 106 -12.81 9.50 11.84
N PRO A 107 -12.34 8.30 11.44
CA PRO A 107 -11.35 7.56 12.23
C PRO A 107 -10.05 8.33 12.40
N VAL A 108 -9.56 9.00 11.35
CA VAL A 108 -8.34 9.80 11.39
C VAL A 108 -8.46 10.93 12.40
N LEU A 109 -9.52 11.74 12.30
CA LEU A 109 -9.79 12.84 13.23
C LEU A 109 -9.95 12.34 14.66
N GLY A 110 -10.63 11.20 14.87
CA GLY A 110 -10.78 10.61 16.21
C GLY A 110 -9.43 10.24 16.83
N VAL A 111 -8.59 9.51 16.09
CA VAL A 111 -7.25 9.12 16.56
C VAL A 111 -6.37 10.34 16.79
N THR A 112 -6.37 11.30 15.86
CA THR A 112 -5.59 12.54 15.98
C THR A 112 -6.04 13.36 17.19
N ALA A 113 -7.34 13.49 17.43
CA ALA A 113 -7.86 14.23 18.58
C ALA A 113 -7.47 13.56 19.91
N VAL A 114 -7.60 12.23 20.01
CA VAL A 114 -7.18 11.49 21.20
C VAL A 114 -5.69 11.69 21.48
N TRP A 115 -4.84 11.59 20.45
CA TRP A 115 -3.40 11.78 20.63
C TRP A 115 -3.03 13.23 20.95
N ALA A 116 -3.69 14.21 20.33
CA ALA A 116 -3.48 15.63 20.61
C ALA A 116 -3.80 16.00 22.06
N LEU A 117 -4.77 15.31 22.69
CA LEU A 117 -5.11 15.48 24.10
C LEU A 117 -4.22 14.63 25.04
N ALA A 118 -3.83 13.43 24.61
CA ALA A 118 -3.01 12.54 25.43
C ALA A 118 -1.55 13.01 25.53
N ALA A 119 -0.96 13.55 24.46
CA ALA A 119 0.46 13.93 24.45
C ALA A 119 0.84 14.93 25.55
N PRO A 120 0.10 16.05 25.74
CA PRO A 120 0.43 17.01 26.78
C PRO A 120 0.24 16.45 28.19
N VAL A 121 -0.77 15.59 28.38
CA VAL A 121 -1.04 14.93 29.66
C VAL A 121 0.09 13.95 30.03
N LEU A 122 0.53 13.14 29.07
CA LEU A 122 1.64 12.21 29.27
C LEU A 122 2.97 12.93 29.48
N TYR A 123 3.20 14.05 28.78
CA TYR A 123 4.35 14.92 29.01
C TYR A 123 4.34 15.50 30.44
N ALA A 124 3.19 16.03 30.88
CA ALA A 124 3.03 16.54 32.24
C ALA A 124 3.17 15.45 33.31
N ALA A 125 2.85 14.20 32.99
CA ALA A 125 3.02 13.04 33.87
C ALA A 125 4.47 12.51 33.94
N GLY A 126 5.42 13.16 33.24
CA GLY A 126 6.85 12.81 33.28
C GLY A 126 7.28 11.71 32.32
N VAL A 127 6.47 11.37 31.30
CA VAL A 127 6.87 10.41 30.26
C VAL A 127 8.02 11.01 29.42
N PRO A 128 9.13 10.28 29.19
CA PRO A 128 10.24 10.77 28.39
C PRO A 128 9.80 11.26 27.00
N GLU A 129 10.37 12.38 26.54
CA GLU A 129 10.05 12.96 25.23
C GLU A 129 10.34 12.00 24.08
N THR A 130 11.38 11.17 24.22
CA THR A 130 11.73 10.11 23.27
C THR A 130 10.58 9.11 23.09
N THR A 131 9.97 8.66 24.19
CA THR A 131 8.82 7.75 24.18
C THR A 131 7.58 8.41 23.59
N LEU A 132 7.33 9.69 23.89
CA LEU A 132 6.24 10.46 23.28
C LEU A 132 6.43 10.62 21.77
N ARG A 133 7.65 10.92 21.32
CA ARG A 133 8.01 11.05 19.90
C ARG A 133 7.87 9.72 19.17
N THR A 134 8.30 8.61 19.78
CA THR A 134 8.11 7.26 19.25
C THR A 134 6.62 6.94 19.13
N GLY A 135 5.83 7.16 20.19
CA GLY A 135 4.38 6.95 20.19
C GLY A 135 3.65 7.79 19.13
N ALA A 136 3.99 9.06 19.01
CA ALA A 136 3.43 9.95 18.00
C ALA A 136 3.80 9.49 16.58
N THR A 137 5.06 9.10 16.36
CA THR A 137 5.52 8.57 15.07
C THR A 137 4.74 7.32 14.68
N LEU A 138 4.54 6.37 15.63
CA LEU A 138 3.77 5.15 15.39
C LEU A 138 2.29 5.42 15.06
N VAL A 139 1.72 6.52 15.56
CA VAL A 139 0.35 6.89 15.24
C VAL A 139 0.25 7.69 13.95
N VAL A 140 1.20 8.58 13.65
CA VAL A 140 1.23 9.37 12.42
C VAL A 140 1.59 8.51 11.20
N GLN A 141 2.43 7.50 11.37
CA GLN A 141 2.87 6.61 10.30
C GLN A 141 1.73 5.83 9.60
N PRO A 142 0.67 5.33 10.23
CA PRO A 142 -0.47 4.80 9.49
C PRO A 142 -1.38 5.89 8.89
N LEU A 143 -1.36 7.12 9.41
CA LEU A 143 -2.26 8.19 8.93
C LEU A 143 -1.88 8.72 7.54
N TRP A 144 -0.57 8.80 7.19
CA TRP A 144 -0.17 9.22 5.84
C TRP A 144 -0.71 8.26 4.77
N PHE A 145 -0.77 6.97 5.10
CA PHE A 145 -1.33 5.94 4.22
C PHE A 145 -2.81 6.19 3.93
N VAL A 146 -3.60 6.55 4.96
CA VAL A 146 -5.00 6.94 4.79
C VAL A 146 -5.12 8.18 3.90
N GLY A 147 -4.21 9.15 4.05
CA GLY A 147 -4.11 10.32 3.18
C GLY A 147 -3.89 9.96 1.71
N VAL A 148 -2.91 9.10 1.43
CA VAL A 148 -2.65 8.60 0.06
C VAL A 148 -3.86 7.84 -0.48
N TYR A 149 -4.46 6.95 0.31
CA TYR A 149 -5.66 6.22 -0.10
C TYR A 149 -6.84 7.16 -0.39
N ALA A 150 -6.97 8.25 0.36
CA ALA A 150 -7.97 9.27 0.11
C ALA A 150 -7.75 9.98 -1.24
N VAL A 151 -6.50 10.39 -1.54
CA VAL A 151 -6.14 11.00 -2.83
C VAL A 151 -6.39 10.02 -3.98
N VAL A 152 -5.93 8.79 -3.88
CA VAL A 152 -6.16 7.74 -4.89
C VAL A 152 -7.66 7.48 -5.09
N THR A 153 -8.44 7.46 -4.01
CA THR A 153 -9.91 7.35 -4.08
C THR A 153 -10.53 8.56 -4.77
N ALA A 154 -10.02 9.78 -4.54
CA ALA A 154 -10.48 10.99 -5.23
C ALA A 154 -10.19 10.95 -6.73
N LEU A 155 -9.15 10.23 -7.16
CA LEU A 155 -8.79 10.04 -8.57
C LEU A 155 -9.63 8.97 -9.28
N THR A 156 -10.49 8.23 -8.57
CA THR A 156 -11.39 7.20 -9.16
C THR A 156 -12.07 7.60 -10.48
N PRO A 157 -12.73 8.78 -10.62
CA PRO A 157 -13.38 9.13 -11.88
C PRO A 157 -12.40 9.19 -13.07
N TYR A 158 -11.17 9.66 -12.84
CA TYR A 158 -10.12 9.67 -13.86
C TYR A 158 -9.63 8.26 -14.17
N CYS A 159 -9.43 7.43 -13.12
CA CYS A 159 -9.05 6.03 -13.28
C CYS A 159 -10.07 5.22 -14.09
N VAL A 160 -11.35 5.47 -13.86
CA VAL A 160 -12.46 4.83 -14.58
C VAL A 160 -12.46 5.25 -16.04
N ARG A 161 -12.22 6.53 -16.34
CA ARG A 161 -12.12 7.03 -17.72
C ARG A 161 -10.88 6.49 -18.43
N ALA A 162 -9.75 6.40 -17.73
CA ALA A 162 -8.52 5.81 -18.25
C ALA A 162 -8.69 4.32 -18.54
N ALA A 163 -9.28 3.56 -17.61
CA ALA A 163 -9.61 2.14 -17.82
C ALA A 163 -10.60 1.92 -18.96
N GLY A 164 -11.57 2.82 -19.15
CA GLY A 164 -12.50 2.75 -20.26
C GLY A 164 -11.84 2.93 -21.63
N ARG A 165 -10.78 3.74 -21.72
CA ARG A 165 -10.05 4.05 -22.96
C ARG A 165 -8.90 3.09 -23.25
N LEU A 166 -8.11 2.76 -22.24
CA LEU A 166 -6.86 2.00 -22.37
C LEU A 166 -6.95 0.58 -21.81
N GLY A 167 -8.06 0.23 -21.16
CA GLY A 167 -8.20 -1.07 -20.50
C GLY A 167 -7.16 -1.29 -19.41
N GLY A 168 -6.54 -2.47 -19.40
CA GLY A 168 -5.43 -2.79 -18.50
C GLY A 168 -4.17 -1.93 -18.71
N TRP A 169 -3.98 -1.35 -19.90
CA TRP A 169 -2.85 -0.48 -20.20
C TRP A 169 -2.90 0.87 -19.49
N ALA A 170 -4.03 1.22 -18.86
CA ALA A 170 -4.15 2.44 -18.05
C ALA A 170 -3.14 2.51 -16.90
N ALA A 171 -2.60 1.37 -16.45
CA ALA A 171 -1.57 1.30 -15.41
C ALA A 171 -0.14 1.51 -15.95
N ALA A 172 0.11 1.36 -17.26
CA ALA A 172 1.44 1.45 -17.84
C ALA A 172 2.12 2.83 -17.67
N PRO A 173 1.43 3.98 -17.83
CA PRO A 173 2.04 5.28 -17.58
C PRO A 173 2.54 5.45 -16.13
N LEU A 174 1.83 4.85 -15.16
CA LEU A 174 2.21 4.89 -13.75
C LEU A 174 3.48 4.06 -13.51
N LEU A 175 3.55 2.86 -14.11
CA LEU A 175 4.75 2.04 -14.08
C LEU A 175 5.96 2.76 -14.70
N VAL A 176 5.77 3.37 -15.87
CA VAL A 176 6.84 4.12 -16.56
C VAL A 176 7.29 5.31 -15.72
N SER A 177 6.36 6.06 -15.11
CA SER A 177 6.73 7.20 -14.25
C SER A 177 7.62 6.78 -13.07
N VAL A 178 7.29 5.67 -12.40
CA VAL A 178 8.11 5.14 -11.30
C VAL A 178 9.47 4.65 -11.81
N ALA A 179 9.49 3.94 -12.95
CA ALA A 179 10.72 3.45 -13.55
C ALA A 179 11.66 4.60 -13.95
N VAL A 180 11.13 5.70 -14.49
CA VAL A 180 11.92 6.89 -14.86
C VAL A 180 12.50 7.56 -13.63
N VAL A 181 11.71 7.77 -12.57
CA VAL A 181 12.20 8.38 -11.33
C VAL A 181 13.24 7.49 -10.66
N ASP A 182 13.04 6.17 -10.63
CA ASP A 182 14.03 5.23 -10.10
C ASP A 182 15.31 5.21 -10.94
N PHE A 183 15.20 5.29 -12.27
CA PHE A 183 16.36 5.39 -13.16
C PHE A 183 17.12 6.71 -12.95
N LEU A 184 16.44 7.83 -12.77
CA LEU A 184 17.08 9.11 -12.47
C LEU A 184 17.77 9.08 -11.10
N ARG A 185 17.15 8.42 -10.12
CA ARG A 185 17.67 8.33 -8.76
C ARG A 185 18.87 7.39 -8.62
N TYR A 186 18.89 6.29 -9.36
CA TYR A 186 19.90 5.23 -9.21
C TYR A 186 20.83 5.07 -10.41
N GLY A 187 20.54 5.78 -11.50
CA GLY A 187 21.34 5.76 -12.71
C GLY A 187 22.47 6.79 -12.70
N PRO A 188 23.05 7.09 -13.87
CA PRO A 188 24.26 7.90 -13.99
C PRO A 188 24.09 9.36 -13.53
N PHE A 189 22.85 9.83 -13.39
CA PHE A 189 22.52 11.19 -12.94
C PHE A 189 22.22 11.28 -11.44
N ALA A 190 22.41 10.20 -10.66
CA ALA A 190 22.07 10.16 -9.24
C ALA A 190 22.68 11.31 -8.41
N GLY A 191 23.88 11.78 -8.78
CA GLY A 191 24.57 12.86 -8.08
C GLY A 191 23.97 14.26 -8.29
N SER A 192 23.15 14.46 -9.33
CA SER A 192 22.54 15.76 -9.66
C SER A 192 21.03 15.82 -9.45
N VAL A 193 20.42 14.70 -9.05
CA VAL A 193 18.97 14.59 -8.87
C VAL A 193 18.57 14.95 -7.43
N PRO A 194 17.63 15.89 -7.24
CA PRO A 194 17.16 16.25 -5.90
C PRO A 194 16.53 15.08 -5.15
N SER A 195 16.82 14.97 -3.86
CA SER A 195 16.27 13.91 -2.99
C SER A 195 14.73 13.91 -2.91
N TRP A 196 14.10 15.07 -3.07
CA TRP A 196 12.64 15.21 -3.06
C TRP A 196 11.96 14.58 -4.28
N LEU A 197 12.68 14.33 -5.39
CA LEU A 197 12.11 13.71 -6.60
C LEU A 197 11.47 12.35 -6.29
N SER A 198 12.03 11.66 -5.30
CA SER A 198 11.57 10.37 -4.82
C SER A 198 10.13 10.41 -4.27
N VAL A 199 9.67 11.56 -3.75
CA VAL A 199 8.29 11.77 -3.28
C VAL A 199 7.29 11.64 -4.43
N LEU A 200 7.70 11.96 -5.66
CA LEU A 200 6.84 11.83 -6.84
C LEU A 200 6.42 10.38 -7.10
N ASN A 201 7.19 9.37 -6.66
CA ASN A 201 6.82 7.96 -6.83
C ASN A 201 5.71 7.50 -5.90
N VAL A 202 5.45 8.23 -4.81
CA VAL A 202 4.43 7.84 -3.82
C VAL A 202 3.07 7.69 -4.49
N LEU A 203 2.60 8.72 -5.20
CA LEU A 203 1.26 8.67 -5.79
C LEU A 203 1.17 7.64 -6.94
N PRO A 204 2.04 7.65 -7.98
CA PRO A 204 1.96 6.68 -9.07
C PRO A 204 2.18 5.24 -8.63
N GLY A 205 3.06 4.99 -7.65
CA GLY A 205 3.33 3.63 -7.17
C GLY A 205 2.12 2.97 -6.52
N TRP A 206 1.39 3.70 -5.69
CA TRP A 206 0.15 3.21 -5.08
C TRP A 206 -1.04 3.24 -6.05
N LEU A 207 -1.10 4.28 -6.89
CA LEU A 207 -2.13 4.41 -7.92
C LEU A 207 -2.03 3.32 -8.96
N PHE A 208 -0.85 2.76 -9.23
CA PHE A 208 -0.64 1.65 -10.16
C PHE A 208 -1.49 0.43 -9.79
N ALA A 209 -1.34 -0.08 -8.57
CA ALA A 209 -2.12 -1.23 -8.11
C ALA A 209 -3.62 -0.91 -8.03
N TYR A 210 -3.96 0.31 -7.61
CA TYR A 210 -5.35 0.78 -7.62
C TYR A 210 -5.95 0.80 -9.03
N GLN A 211 -5.20 1.29 -10.02
CA GLN A 211 -5.62 1.36 -11.43
C GLN A 211 -5.80 -0.02 -12.04
N LEU A 212 -4.94 -1.00 -11.70
CA LEU A 212 -5.16 -2.41 -12.04
C LEU A 212 -6.48 -2.92 -11.45
N GLY A 213 -6.78 -2.53 -10.21
CA GLY A 213 -8.03 -2.89 -9.53
C GLY A 213 -9.27 -2.30 -10.21
N VAL A 214 -9.19 -1.04 -10.62
CA VAL A 214 -10.23 -0.36 -11.39
C VAL A 214 -10.43 -1.05 -12.75
N ALA A 215 -9.35 -1.38 -13.46
CA ALA A 215 -9.42 -2.09 -14.74
C ALA A 215 -10.00 -3.51 -14.58
N TRP A 216 -9.67 -4.21 -13.49
CA TRP A 216 -10.26 -5.50 -13.16
C TRP A 216 -11.77 -5.39 -12.88
N GLY A 217 -12.20 -4.39 -12.10
CA GLY A 217 -13.62 -4.15 -11.81
C GLY A 217 -14.44 -3.75 -13.04
N GLU A 218 -13.81 -3.09 -14.01
CA GLU A 218 -14.39 -2.78 -15.34
C GLU A 218 -14.31 -3.98 -16.31
N ARG A 219 -13.86 -5.16 -15.86
CA ARG A 219 -13.65 -6.37 -16.66
C ARG A 219 -12.72 -6.16 -17.87
N ARG A 220 -11.77 -5.24 -17.74
CA ARG A 220 -10.75 -4.92 -18.76
C ARG A 220 -9.48 -5.76 -18.63
N ILE A 221 -9.33 -6.51 -17.55
CA ILE A 221 -8.26 -7.48 -17.35
C ILE A 221 -8.89 -8.87 -17.36
N GLY A 222 -8.65 -9.62 -18.45
CA GLY A 222 -9.02 -11.03 -18.55
C GLY A 222 -7.91 -11.96 -18.07
N ARG A 223 -8.13 -13.27 -18.17
CA ARG A 223 -7.19 -14.32 -17.73
C ARG A 223 -5.78 -14.18 -18.33
N ARG A 224 -5.68 -13.80 -19.62
CA ARG A 224 -4.40 -13.52 -20.28
C ARG A 224 -3.67 -12.33 -19.66
N GLY A 225 -4.39 -11.25 -19.35
CA GLY A 225 -3.83 -10.08 -18.68
C GLY A 225 -3.36 -10.41 -17.26
N ALA A 226 -4.10 -11.27 -16.55
CA ALA A 226 -3.72 -11.73 -15.22
C ALA A 226 -2.42 -12.56 -15.24
N TRP A 227 -2.27 -13.48 -16.21
CA TRP A 227 -1.02 -14.19 -16.43
C TRP A 227 0.14 -13.29 -16.83
N LEU A 228 -0.10 -12.28 -17.67
CA LEU A 228 0.92 -11.28 -18.03
C LEU A 228 1.38 -10.49 -16.80
N LEU A 229 0.46 -10.09 -15.91
CA LEU A 229 0.80 -9.42 -14.65
C LEU A 229 1.58 -10.34 -13.72
N LEU A 230 1.17 -11.61 -13.60
CA LEU A 230 1.83 -12.60 -12.75
C LEU A 230 3.25 -12.90 -13.23
N ALA A 231 3.39 -13.36 -14.48
CA ALA A 231 4.68 -13.76 -15.05
C ALA A 231 5.58 -12.55 -15.30
N GLY A 232 5.04 -11.46 -15.85
CA GLY A 232 5.79 -10.23 -16.10
C GLY A 232 6.23 -9.54 -14.81
N GLY A 233 5.35 -9.48 -13.80
CA GLY A 233 5.69 -8.97 -12.47
C GLY A 233 6.78 -9.80 -11.79
N ALA A 234 6.66 -11.14 -11.82
CA ALA A 234 7.66 -12.03 -11.24
C ALA A 234 9.02 -11.95 -11.97
N ALA A 235 9.01 -11.88 -13.30
CA ALA A 235 10.22 -11.72 -14.10
C ALA A 235 10.91 -10.38 -13.81
N LEU A 236 10.15 -9.27 -13.81
CA LEU A 236 10.68 -7.94 -13.48
C LEU A 236 11.25 -7.93 -12.06
N PHE A 237 10.56 -8.54 -11.10
CA PHE A 237 11.03 -8.66 -9.72
C PHE A 237 12.37 -9.40 -9.63
N ALA A 238 12.49 -10.54 -10.30
CA ALA A 238 13.72 -11.32 -10.34
C ALA A 238 14.88 -10.55 -10.98
N VAL A 239 14.63 -9.84 -12.09
CA VAL A 239 15.64 -9.02 -12.78
C VAL A 239 16.10 -7.85 -11.89
N LEU A 240 15.18 -7.17 -11.22
CA LEU A 240 15.52 -6.05 -10.33
C LEU A 240 16.37 -6.50 -9.14
N LEU A 241 16.09 -7.69 -8.59
CA LEU A 241 16.91 -8.27 -7.52
C LEU A 241 18.27 -8.74 -8.01
N ALA A 242 18.30 -9.58 -9.05
CA ALA A 242 19.51 -10.30 -9.46
C ALA A 242 20.46 -9.45 -10.31
N VAL A 243 19.94 -8.51 -11.11
CA VAL A 243 20.74 -7.73 -12.07
C VAL A 243 20.95 -6.30 -11.57
N PHE A 244 19.89 -5.65 -11.10
CA PHE A 244 19.97 -4.25 -10.65
C PHE A 244 20.27 -4.12 -9.15
N HIS A 245 20.48 -5.24 -8.45
CA HIS A 245 20.89 -5.29 -7.04
C HIS A 245 19.97 -4.45 -6.14
N TYR A 246 18.66 -4.46 -6.41
CA TYR A 246 17.70 -3.82 -5.53
C TYR A 246 17.70 -4.52 -4.15
N PRO A 247 17.48 -3.78 -3.04
CA PRO A 247 17.42 -4.39 -1.73
C PRO A 247 16.34 -5.47 -1.68
N ALA A 248 16.68 -6.66 -1.19
CA ALA A 248 15.73 -7.76 -1.09
C ALA A 248 14.59 -7.48 -0.10
N SER A 249 14.80 -6.63 0.91
CA SER A 249 13.75 -6.26 1.85
C SER A 249 12.76 -5.27 1.22
N MET A 250 11.46 -5.57 1.28
CA MET A 250 10.41 -4.62 0.88
C MET A 250 10.24 -3.50 1.90
N VAL A 251 10.53 -3.78 3.17
CA VAL A 251 10.37 -2.82 4.27
C VAL A 251 11.71 -2.14 4.55
N GLY A 252 11.66 -0.87 4.97
CA GLY A 252 12.85 -0.12 5.35
C GLY A 252 13.55 -0.79 6.52
N VAL A 253 14.80 -1.20 6.31
CA VAL A 253 15.67 -1.71 7.36
C VAL A 253 16.52 -0.53 7.85
N PRO A 254 16.49 -0.19 9.16
CA PRO A 254 17.38 0.83 9.71
C PRO A 254 18.84 0.51 9.37
N GLY A 255 19.56 1.44 8.72
CA GLY A 255 20.95 1.27 8.31
C GLY A 255 21.17 0.89 6.83
N ALA A 256 20.13 0.54 6.07
CA ALA A 256 20.26 0.29 4.64
C ALA A 256 20.24 1.59 3.82
N ALA A 257 21.22 1.79 2.92
CA ALA A 257 21.36 2.98 2.08
C ALA A 257 20.18 3.20 1.09
N ARG A 258 19.34 2.18 0.85
CA ARG A 258 18.16 2.23 -0.03
C ARG A 258 16.97 1.53 0.63
N THR A 259 15.82 2.21 0.67
CA THR A 259 14.54 1.66 1.15
C THR A 259 13.54 1.58 0.00
N ASN A 260 12.87 0.44 -0.15
CA ASN A 260 11.90 0.19 -1.23
C ASN A 260 10.49 0.72 -0.96
N SER A 261 10.11 0.93 0.32
CA SER A 261 8.74 1.37 0.69
C SER A 261 8.59 2.88 0.89
N HIS A 262 9.69 3.61 1.06
CA HIS A 262 9.70 5.03 1.40
C HIS A 262 10.81 5.71 0.58
N PRO A 263 10.54 6.06 -0.68
CA PRO A 263 9.29 5.92 -1.46
C PRO A 263 9.17 4.58 -2.24
N PRO A 264 7.98 4.23 -2.76
CA PRO A 264 7.76 2.97 -3.46
C PRO A 264 8.64 2.86 -4.71
N SER A 265 9.52 1.87 -4.72
CA SER A 265 10.42 1.57 -5.83
C SER A 265 9.76 0.69 -6.88
N LEU A 266 10.39 0.57 -8.04
CA LEU A 266 9.95 -0.30 -9.13
C LEU A 266 9.79 -1.76 -8.70
N LEU A 267 10.56 -2.19 -7.69
CA LEU A 267 10.46 -3.52 -7.09
C LEU A 267 9.10 -3.74 -6.39
N VAL A 268 8.56 -2.71 -5.73
CA VAL A 268 7.22 -2.74 -5.12
C VAL A 268 6.14 -2.88 -6.20
N LEU A 269 6.29 -2.20 -7.33
CA LEU A 269 5.34 -2.33 -8.45
C LEU A 269 5.43 -3.70 -9.13
N ALA A 270 6.63 -4.28 -9.23
CA ALA A 270 6.83 -5.63 -9.74
C ALA A 270 6.13 -6.67 -8.85
N LEU A 271 6.30 -6.57 -7.52
CA LEU A 271 5.61 -7.41 -6.56
C LEU A 271 4.09 -7.20 -6.61
N ALA A 272 3.62 -5.96 -6.64
CA ALA A 272 2.21 -5.64 -6.73
C ALA A 272 1.59 -6.18 -8.04
N SER A 273 2.33 -6.16 -9.14
CA SER A 273 1.90 -6.76 -10.42
C SER A 273 1.74 -8.27 -10.28
N ALA A 274 2.74 -8.95 -9.70
CA ALA A 274 2.71 -10.39 -9.51
C ALA A 274 1.54 -10.81 -8.60
N GLN A 275 1.41 -10.16 -7.44
CA GLN A 275 0.32 -10.39 -6.49
C GLN A 275 -1.06 -10.08 -7.10
N SER A 276 -1.16 -9.02 -7.92
CA SER A 276 -2.41 -8.68 -8.61
C SER A 276 -2.79 -9.73 -9.65
N GLY A 277 -1.82 -10.21 -10.44
CA GLY A 277 -2.04 -11.30 -11.38
C GLY A 277 -2.53 -12.56 -10.68
N ALA A 278 -1.88 -12.94 -9.57
CA ALA A 278 -2.29 -14.08 -8.75
C ALA A 278 -3.70 -13.90 -8.14
N ALA A 279 -4.06 -12.70 -7.70
CA ALA A 279 -5.37 -12.43 -7.10
C ALA A 279 -6.53 -12.43 -8.13
N ILE A 280 -6.23 -12.20 -9.41
CA ILE A 280 -7.22 -12.15 -10.50
C ILE A 280 -7.47 -13.55 -11.12
N LEU A 281 -6.49 -14.45 -11.05
CA LEU A 281 -6.56 -15.82 -11.58
C LEU A 281 -7.39 -16.74 -10.69
#